data_AF-A0A2A2I9L7-F1
#
_entry.id   AF-A0A2A2I9L7-F1
#
_cell.length_a   1.000
_cell.length_b   1.000
_cell.length_c   1.000
_cell.angle_alpha   90.00
_cell.angle_beta   90.00
_cell.angle_gamma   90.00
#
_symmetry.space_group_name_H-M   'P 1'
#
loop_
_entity.id
_entity.type
_entity.pdbx_description
1 polymer ?
#
loop_
_entity_poly.entity_id
_entity_poly.type
_entity_poly.pdbx_seq_one_letter_code
_entity_poly.pdbx_strand_id
1 'polypeptide(L)'
;MVSTPLKGDGEVAHRVFNIGNNSPEKLMKFITAQEQALGNAMGGEIEFKKEFEPINEKIQEDVGFKPETSIEVGLLWFANWYADYYKIK
;
A
#
# COMPACT_ATOMS: atom_id res chain seq x y z
N MET A 1 2.08 27.64 20.38
CA MET A 1 1.66 26.54 21.28
C MET A 1 0.40 25.95 20.70
N VAL A 2 0.37 24.66 20.38
CA VAL A 2 -0.86 23.99 19.95
C VAL A 2 -1.68 23.71 21.22
N SER A 3 -2.86 24.31 21.32
CA SER A 3 -3.77 24.14 22.45
C SER A 3 -4.28 22.70 22.52
N THR A 4 -4.09 22.04 23.66
CA THR A 4 -4.64 20.71 23.94
C THR A 4 -6.17 20.74 23.89
N PRO A 5 -6.84 19.78 23.23
CA PRO A 5 -8.31 19.72 23.19
C PRO A 5 -8.89 19.60 24.60
N LEU A 6 -9.91 20.40 24.91
CA LEU A 6 -10.60 20.36 26.19
C LEU A 6 -11.40 19.05 26.30
N LYS A 7 -11.24 18.35 27.42
CA LYS A 7 -11.95 17.11 27.75
C LYS A 7 -13.30 17.46 28.38
N GLY A 8 -14.42 17.12 27.73
CA GLY A 8 -15.74 17.15 28.35
C GLY A 8 -15.95 15.96 29.29
N ASP A 9 -16.71 16.14 30.37
CA ASP A 9 -16.99 15.10 31.36
C ASP A 9 -17.57 13.84 30.67
N GLY A 10 -16.77 12.78 30.63
CA GLY A 10 -17.14 11.47 30.07
C GLY A 10 -16.59 11.14 28.68
N GLU A 11 -15.93 12.06 27.97
CA GLU A 11 -15.41 11.79 26.61
C GLU A 11 -13.89 11.73 26.51
N VAL A 12 -13.39 10.88 25.60
CA VAL A 12 -11.96 10.69 25.33
C VAL A 12 -11.47 11.82 24.41
N ALA A 13 -10.41 12.55 24.82
CA ALA A 13 -9.92 13.75 24.15
C ALA A 13 -9.33 13.51 22.73
N HIS A 14 -9.03 12.25 22.39
CA HIS A 14 -8.45 11.85 21.11
C HIS A 14 -8.99 10.48 20.71
N ARG A 15 -9.09 10.24 19.40
CA ARG A 15 -9.46 8.94 18.83
C ARG A 15 -8.34 8.46 17.91
N VAL A 16 -7.98 7.19 18.02
CA VAL A 16 -7.06 6.51 17.12
C VAL A 16 -7.90 5.73 16.13
N PHE A 17 -7.59 5.88 14.85
CA PHE A 17 -8.20 5.11 13.77
C PHE A 17 -7.08 4.40 13.03
N ASN A 18 -7.24 3.10 12.81
CA ASN A 18 -6.46 2.43 11.77
C ASN A 18 -6.91 3.02 10.43
N ILE A 19 -6.00 3.22 9.48
CA ILE A 19 -6.32 3.63 8.11
C ILE A 19 -5.61 2.63 7.20
N GLY A 20 -6.38 1.75 6.56
CA GLY A 20 -5.85 0.69 5.72
C GLY A 20 -6.88 0.22 4.70
N ASN A 21 -6.41 -0.50 3.68
CA ASN A 21 -7.30 -1.22 2.78
C ASN A 21 -7.92 -2.39 3.55
N ASN A 22 -9.23 -2.37 3.73
CA ASN A 22 -9.99 -3.43 4.42
C ASN A 22 -10.06 -4.76 3.64
N SER A 23 -9.39 -4.83 2.49
CA SER A 23 -9.28 -6.04 1.68
C SER A 23 -7.80 -6.46 1.61
N PRO A 24 -7.41 -7.55 2.30
CA PRO A 24 -6.06 -8.07 2.16
C PRO A 24 -5.88 -8.65 0.77
N GLU A 25 -4.92 -8.10 0.03
CA GLU A 25 -4.46 -8.68 -1.22
C GLU A 25 -3.48 -9.82 -0.93
N LYS A 26 -3.63 -10.94 -1.64
CA LYS A 26 -2.67 -12.05 -1.53
C LYS A 26 -1.29 -11.55 -1.91
N LEU A 27 -0.26 -11.88 -1.12
CA LEU A 27 1.12 -11.45 -1.39
C LEU A 27 1.55 -11.78 -2.84
N MET A 28 1.23 -12.97 -3.32
CA MET A 28 1.57 -13.38 -4.69
C MET A 28 0.85 -12.56 -5.76
N LYS A 29 -0.35 -12.06 -5.49
CA LYS A 29 -1.07 -11.15 -6.39
C LYS A 29 -0.38 -9.78 -6.42
N PHE A 30 0.01 -9.25 -5.26
CA PHE A 30 0.76 -8.01 -5.16
C PHE A 30 2.08 -8.09 -5.94
N ILE A 31 2.87 -9.15 -5.71
CA ILE A 31 4.18 -9.32 -6.36
C ILE A 31 4.01 -9.43 -7.87
N THR A 32 3.10 -10.29 -8.35
CA THR A 32 2.84 -10.43 -9.79
C THR A 32 2.44 -9.10 -10.43
N ALA A 33 1.56 -8.32 -9.78
CA ALA A 33 1.14 -7.01 -10.27
C ALA A 33 2.31 -6.01 -10.31
N GLN A 34 3.21 -6.06 -9.32
CA GLN A 34 4.38 -5.19 -9.25
C GLN A 34 5.39 -5.51 -10.34
N GLU A 35 5.65 -6.79 -10.61
CA GLU A 35 6.54 -7.24 -11.67
C GLU A 35 6.07 -6.77 -13.06
N GLN A 36 4.77 -6.93 -13.33
CA GLN A 36 4.16 -6.45 -14.57
C GLN A 36 4.25 -4.93 -14.72
N ALA A 37 3.95 -4.18 -13.65
CA ALA A 37 4.03 -2.73 -13.65
C ALA A 37 5.46 -2.23 -13.95
N LEU A 38 6.46 -2.83 -13.31
CA LEU A 38 7.87 -2.49 -13.51
C LEU A 38 8.35 -2.84 -14.92
N GLY A 39 8.03 -4.04 -15.43
CA GLY A 39 8.37 -4.42 -16.80
C GLY A 39 7.77 -3.47 -17.84
N ASN A 40 6.51 -3.06 -17.63
CA ASN A 40 5.84 -2.07 -18.49
C ASN A 40 6.51 -0.69 -18.43
N ALA A 41 6.89 -0.24 -17.24
CA ALA A 41 7.50 1.10 -17.05
C ALA A 41 8.92 1.18 -17.64
N MET A 42 9.67 0.08 -17.65
CA MET A 42 11.06 0.02 -18.12
C MET A 42 11.24 -0.56 -19.53
N GLY A 43 10.15 -0.95 -20.21
CA GLY A 43 10.17 -1.32 -21.62
C GLY A 43 10.76 -2.70 -21.94
N GLY A 44 10.70 -3.66 -21.01
CA GLY A 44 11.21 -5.02 -21.25
C GLY A 44 10.84 -6.04 -20.17
N GLU A 45 11.13 -7.32 -20.45
CA GLU A 45 11.03 -8.38 -19.45
C GLU A 45 12.17 -8.24 -18.43
N ILE A 46 11.80 -8.02 -17.17
CA ILE A 46 12.74 -7.92 -16.06
C ILE A 46 12.73 -9.25 -15.31
N GLU A 47 13.92 -9.80 -15.10
CA GLU A 47 14.08 -10.99 -14.28
C GLU A 47 14.11 -10.58 -12.79
N PHE A 48 13.09 -11.00 -12.04
CA PHE A 48 12.99 -10.75 -10.61
C PHE A 48 13.53 -11.94 -9.82
N LYS A 49 14.53 -11.69 -8.97
CA LYS A 49 14.96 -12.67 -7.97
C LYS A 49 13.99 -12.67 -6.80
N LYS A 50 13.30 -13.79 -6.57
CA LYS A 50 12.31 -13.93 -5.50
C LYS A 50 12.91 -14.66 -4.29
N GLU A 51 12.95 -13.98 -3.15
CA GLU A 51 13.28 -14.57 -1.85
C GLU A 51 12.09 -14.34 -0.91
N PHE A 52 11.46 -15.42 -0.43
CA PHE A 52 10.24 -15.37 0.37
C PHE A 52 10.50 -15.82 1.81
N GLU A 53 10.08 -15.00 2.76
CA GLU A 53 9.96 -15.37 4.18
C GLU A 53 8.57 -15.98 4.44
N PRO A 54 8.42 -16.89 5.42
CA PRO A 54 7.13 -17.48 5.75
C PRO A 54 6.12 -16.41 6.23
N ILE A 55 4.95 -16.40 5.58
CA ILE A 55 3.88 -15.43 5.85
C ILE A 55 3.05 -15.90 7.05
N ASN A 56 2.81 -15.01 8.01
CA ASN A 56 1.93 -15.26 9.16
C ASN A 56 0.52 -14.72 8.85
N GLU A 57 -0.52 -15.54 8.96
CA GLU A 57 -1.89 -15.28 8.45
C GLU A 57 -2.73 -14.28 9.27
N LYS A 58 -2.18 -13.71 10.35
CA LYS A 58 -2.94 -12.88 11.31
C LYS A 58 -2.82 -11.38 11.03
N ILE A 59 -3.45 -10.86 9.97
CA ILE A 59 -3.64 -9.41 9.83
C ILE A 59 -5.00 -9.13 9.17
N GLN A 60 -6.06 -9.03 9.97
CA GLN A 60 -7.28 -8.32 9.59
C GLN A 60 -7.93 -7.76 10.87
N GLU A 61 -8.05 -6.43 10.97
CA GLU A 61 -9.24 -5.78 11.55
C GLU A 61 -9.21 -4.24 11.38
N ASP A 62 -10.40 -3.74 11.03
CA ASP A 62 -10.96 -2.39 11.23
C ASP A 62 -10.40 -1.17 10.48
N VAL A 63 -10.98 -0.87 9.30
CA VAL A 63 -11.65 0.42 9.01
C VAL A 63 -12.44 0.40 7.70
N GLY A 64 -13.68 0.89 7.72
CA GLY A 64 -14.56 1.05 6.54
C GLY A 64 -14.10 2.02 5.43
N PHE A 65 -12.80 2.24 5.28
CA PHE A 65 -12.19 2.90 4.14
C PHE A 65 -12.02 1.91 2.99
N LYS A 66 -12.63 2.21 1.84
CA LYS A 66 -12.51 1.43 0.61
C LYS A 66 -11.69 2.25 -0.40
N PRO A 67 -10.40 1.92 -0.61
CA PRO A 67 -9.65 2.55 -1.69
C PRO A 67 -10.32 2.25 -3.03
N GLU A 68 -10.53 3.28 -3.86
CA GLU A 68 -11.10 3.14 -5.21
C GLU A 68 -10.05 2.69 -6.23
N THR A 69 -8.77 2.89 -5.94
CA THR A 69 -7.66 2.50 -6.81
C THR A 69 -7.35 1.02 -6.61
N SER A 70 -7.39 0.24 -7.69
CA SER A 70 -6.94 -1.16 -7.65
C SER A 70 -5.43 -1.24 -7.43
N ILE A 71 -4.96 -2.38 -6.90
CA ILE A 71 -3.54 -2.58 -6.64
C ILE A 71 -2.71 -2.51 -7.94
N GLU A 72 -3.26 -2.98 -9.05
CA GLU A 72 -2.65 -2.96 -10.37
C GLU A 72 -2.46 -1.52 -10.88
N VAL A 73 -3.49 -0.69 -10.75
CA VAL A 73 -3.41 0.73 -11.16
C VAL A 73 -2.42 1.50 -10.29
N GLY A 74 -2.47 1.30 -8.97
CA GLY A 74 -1.55 1.95 -8.04
C GLY A 74 -0.09 1.59 -8.30
N LEU A 75 0.18 0.31 -8.54
CA LEU A 75 1.54 -0.17 -8.84
C LEU A 75 2.05 0.32 -10.19
N LEU A 76 1.19 0.44 -11.21
CA LEU A 76 1.57 1.02 -12.49
C LEU A 76 1.96 2.50 -12.36
N TRP A 77 1.17 3.29 -11.64
CA TRP A 77 1.50 4.70 -11.38
C TRP A 77 2.80 4.85 -10.59
N PHE A 78 2.99 4.01 -9.58
CA PHE A 78 4.24 3.95 -8.83
C PHE A 78 5.43 3.61 -9.72
N ALA A 79 5.32 2.56 -10.55
CA ALA A 79 6.40 2.12 -11.43
C ALA A 79 6.80 3.18 -12.46
N ASN A 80 5.83 3.87 -13.06
CA ASN A 80 6.09 4.98 -13.98
C ASN A 80 6.81 6.13 -13.28
N TRP A 81 6.31 6.55 -12.11
CA TRP A 81 6.96 7.58 -11.30
C TRP A 81 8.40 7.18 -10.93
N TYR A 82 8.60 5.93 -10.53
CA TYR A 82 9.92 5.41 -10.14
C TYR A 82 10.90 5.43 -11.31
N ALA A 83 10.50 4.90 -12.47
CA ALA A 83 11.34 4.86 -13.67
C ALA A 83 11.70 6.28 -14.14
N ASP A 84 10.73 7.22 -14.10
CA ASP A 84 10.97 8.62 -14.44
C ASP A 84 11.90 9.32 -13.44
N TYR A 85 11.68 9.11 -12.14
CA TYR A 85 12.47 9.74 -11.07
C TYR A 85 13.94 9.31 -11.12
N TYR A 86 14.19 8.01 -11.32
CA TYR A 86 15.54 7.44 -11.39
C TYR A 86 16.13 7.42 -12.81
N LYS A 87 15.38 7.88 -13.83
CA LYS A 87 15.80 7.92 -15.24
C LYS A 87 16.19 6.54 -15.79
N ILE A 88 15.41 5.52 -15.47
CA ILE A 88 15.64 4.12 -15.85
C ILE A 88 14.78 3.79 -17.11
N LYS A 89 14.99 4.54 -18.19
CA LYS A 89 14.39 4.28 -19.50
C LYS A 89 15.41 3.73 -20.47
#